data_AF-A0A524D5V0-F1
#
_entry.id   AF-A0A524D5V0-F1
#
_cell.length_a   1.000
_cell.length_b   1.000
_cell.length_c   1.000
_cell.angle_alpha   90.00
_cell.angle_beta   90.00
_cell.angle_gamma   90.00
#
_symmetry.space_group_name_H-M   'P 1'
#
loop_
_entity.id
_entity.type
_entity.pdbx_description
1 polymer ?
#
loop_
_entity_poly.entity_id
_entity_poly.type
_entity_poly.pdbx_seq_one_letter_code
_entity_poly.pdbx_strand_id
1 'polypeptide(L)' 'MISLLFVGQIIGQSVGGADGARWGVLIGALAGFFLGVWGVYATVKYYEGQELSERGKRPYVPSMEEILEEPEFLREEESD' A
#
# COMPACT_ATOMS: atom_id res chain seq x y z
N MET A 1 18.55 -3.25 7.31
CA MET A 1 19.48 -3.42 6.18
C MET A 1 20.60 -4.41 6.50
N ILE A 2 21.27 -4.27 7.65
CA ILE A 2 22.34 -5.18 8.12
C ILE A 2 21.87 -6.65 8.28
N SER A 3 20.62 -6.87 8.67
CA SER A 3 20.07 -8.22 8.91
C SER A 3 20.05 -9.11 7.67
N LEU A 4 19.75 -8.57 6.49
CA LEU A 4 19.71 -9.35 5.24
C LEU A 4 21.11 -9.76 4.78
N LEU A 5 22.11 -8.91 5.02
CA LEU A 5 23.51 -9.21 4.73
C LEU A 5 24.00 -10.38 5.59
N PHE A 6 23.64 -10.38 6.88
CA PHE A 6 23.97 -11.50 7.78
C PHE A 6 23.30 -12.81 7.35
N VAL A 7 22.03 -12.76 6.96
CA VAL A 7 21.31 -13.94 6.46
C VAL A 7 21.98 -14.47 5.18
N GLY A 8 22.31 -13.59 4.22
CA GLY A 8 23.01 -13.96 2.99
C GLY A 8 24.40 -14.57 3.26
N GLN A 9 25.15 -14.01 4.21
CA GLN A 9 26.46 -14.51 4.60
C GLN A 9 26.39 -15.89 5.26
N ILE A 10 25.41 -16.13 6.15
CA ILE A 10 25.21 -17.42 6.84
C ILE A 10 24.81 -18.52 5.84
N ILE A 11 23.87 -18.23 4.94
CA ILE A 11 23.45 -19.18 3.90
C ILE A 11 24.60 -19.45 2.93
N GLY A 12 25.34 -18.42 2.52
CA GLY A 12 26.50 -18.55 1.65
C GLY A 12 27.63 -19.38 2.26
N GLN A 13 27.97 -19.16 3.54
CA GLN A 13 28.96 -19.96 4.27
C GLN A 13 28.57 -21.43 4.33
N SER A 14 27.29 -21.73 4.55
CA SER A 14 26.76 -23.09 4.64
C SER A 14 26.89 -23.87 3.33
N VAL A 15 26.71 -23.21 2.18
CA VAL A 15 26.68 -23.88 0.86
C VAL A 15 28.07 -24.02 0.23
N GLY A 16 29.02 -23.12 0.52
CA GLY A 16 30.30 -23.08 -0.21
C GLY A 16 31.52 -22.62 0.59
N GLY A 17 31.45 -22.59 1.91
CA GLY A 17 32.59 -22.17 2.76
C GLY A 17 32.96 -20.70 2.57
N ALA A 18 34.27 -20.39 2.46
CA ALA A 18 34.76 -19.01 2.40
C ALA A 18 34.36 -18.26 1.12
N ASP A 19 34.33 -18.94 -0.03
CA ASP A 19 33.89 -18.31 -1.29
C ASP A 19 32.36 -18.21 -1.35
N GLY A 20 31.63 -19.15 -0.76
CA GLY A 20 30.18 -19.05 -0.60
C GLY A 20 29.75 -17.84 0.23
N ALA A 21 30.55 -17.42 1.22
CA ALA A 21 30.29 -16.22 2.02
C ALA A 21 30.30 -14.94 1.16
N ARG A 22 31.28 -14.80 0.25
CA ARG A 22 31.41 -13.63 -0.62
C ARG A 22 30.25 -13.51 -1.59
N TRP A 23 29.87 -14.62 -2.22
CA TRP A 23 28.71 -14.68 -3.11
C TRP A 23 27.40 -14.49 -2.36
N GLY A 24 27.27 -15.03 -1.15
CA GLY A 24 26.10 -14.84 -0.30
C GLY A 24 25.88 -13.39 0.13
N VAL A 25 26.94 -12.64 0.42
CA VAL A 25 26.87 -11.19 0.70
C VAL A 25 26.45 -10.41 -0.54
N LEU A 26 27.01 -10.72 -1.71
CA LEU A 26 26.64 -10.09 -2.99
C LEU A 26 25.16 -10.32 -3.33
N ILE A 27 24.70 -11.56 -3.21
CA ILE A 27 23.31 -11.93 -3.47
C ILE A 27 22.38 -11.30 -2.42
N GLY A 28 22.77 -11.32 -1.14
CA GLY A 28 22.00 -10.70 -0.06
C GLY A 28 21.86 -9.19 -0.21
N ALA A 29 22.93 -8.51 -0.64
CA ALA A 29 22.90 -7.08 -0.93
C ALA A 29 21.98 -6.76 -2.12
N LEU A 30 22.09 -7.54 -3.20
CA LEU A 30 21.26 -7.36 -4.39
C LEU A 30 19.79 -7.62 -4.10
N ALA A 31 19.47 -8.76 -3.48
CA ALA A 31 18.12 -9.11 -3.09
C ALA A 31 17.54 -8.09 -2.10
N GLY A 32 18.32 -7.65 -1.12
CA GLY A 32 17.88 -6.62 -0.16
C GLY A 32 17.60 -5.27 -0.80
N PHE A 33 18.39 -4.88 -1.80
CA PHE A 33 18.13 -3.67 -2.57
C PHE A 33 16.83 -3.78 -3.36
N PHE A 34 16.64 -4.86 -4.13
CA PHE A 34 15.43 -5.07 -4.92
C PHE A 34 14.18 -5.18 -4.05
N LEU A 35 14.22 -5.93 -2.96
CA LEU A 35 13.11 -6.06 -2.02
C LEU A 35 12.81 -4.73 -1.31
N GLY A 36 13.84 -3.94 -0.99
CA GLY A 36 13.67 -2.61 -0.41
C GLY A 36 12.95 -1.65 -1.37
N VAL A 37 13.43 -1.54 -2.62
CA VAL A 37 12.81 -0.69 -3.64
C VAL A 37 11.39 -1.15 -3.96
N TRP A 38 11.19 -2.47 -4.13
CA TRP A 38 9.87 -3.04 -4.36
C TRP A 38 8.93 -2.76 -3.18
N GLY A 39 9.40 -2.91 -1.95
CA GLY A 39 8.62 -2.66 -0.75
C GLY A 39 8.10 -1.22 -0.72
N VAL A 40 8.99 -0.24 -0.94
CA VAL A 40 8.59 1.18 -1.01
C VAL A 40 7.58 1.40 -2.13
N TYR A 41 7.82 0.88 -3.33
CA TYR A 41 6.90 1.00 -4.46
C TYR A 41 5.51 0.42 -4.14
N ALA A 42 5.46 -0.77 -3.55
CA ALA A 42 4.21 -1.43 -3.17
C ALA A 42 3.45 -0.62 -2.11
N THR A 43 4.16 -0.06 -1.12
CA THR A 43 3.56 0.79 -0.09
C THR A 43 2.97 2.06 -0.68
N VAL A 44 3.69 2.77 -1.55
CA VAL A 44 3.18 3.98 -2.22
C VAL A 44 1.92 3.64 -3.02
N LYS A 45 1.98 2.59 -3.85
CA LYS A 45 0.83 2.16 -4.65
C LYS A 45 -0.38 1.76 -3.78
N TYR A 46 -0.15 1.13 -2.63
CA TYR A 46 -1.20 0.78 -1.69
C TYR A 46 -1.91 2.02 -1.12
N TYR A 47 -1.16 3.06 -0.74
CA TYR A 47 -1.73 4.30 -0.25
C TYR A 47 -2.44 5.10 -1.34
N GLU A 48 -1.90 5.18 -2.55
CA GLU A 48 -2.58 5.81 -3.70
C GLU A 48 -3.94 5.13 -4.00
N GLY A 49 -4.00 3.80 -3.90
CA GLY A 49 -5.25 3.06 -4.07
C GLY A 49 -6.30 3.38 -3.00
N GLN A 50 -5.86 3.64 -1.76
CA GLN A 50 -6.76 4.05 -0.68
C GLN A 50 -7.25 5.49 -0.90
N GLU A 51 -6.39 6.41 -1.31
CA GLU A 51 -6.79 7.80 -1.58
C GLU A 51 -7.83 7.89 -2.71
N LEU A 52 -7.69 7.08 -3.76
CA LEU A 52 -8.70 6.97 -4.83
C LEU A 52 -10.02 6.39 -4.33
N SER A 53 -9.97 5.39 -3.44
CA SER A 53 -11.15 4.76 -2.86
C SER A 53 -11.86 5.69 -1.87
N GLU A 54 -11.12 6.51 -1.12
CA GLU A 54 -11.65 7.51 -0.20
C GLU A 54 -12.20 8.74 -0.93
N ARG A 55 -11.57 9.17 -2.05
CA ARG A 55 -12.15 10.21 -2.92
C ARG A 55 -13.50 9.83 -3.50
N GLY A 56 -13.76 8.53 -3.71
CA GLY A 56 -15.07 8.02 -4.11
C GLY A 56 -16.13 8.07 -3.00
N LYS A 57 -15.70 8.13 -1.73
CA LYS A 57 -16.56 8.23 -0.54
C LYS A 57 -16.56 9.64 0.04
N ARG A 58 -16.54 10.69 -0.79
CA ARG A 58 -16.86 12.02 -0.27
C ARG A 58 -18.25 11.94 0.37
N PRO A 59 -18.41 12.33 1.65
CA PRO A 59 -19.73 12.44 2.25
C PRO A 59 -20.58 13.31 1.32
N TYR A 60 -21.74 12.81 0.91
CA TYR A 60 -22.70 13.64 0.19
C TYR A 60 -23.08 14.79 1.12
N VAL A 61 -22.70 16.00 0.72
CA VAL A 61 -23.12 17.23 1.39
C VAL A 61 -24.10 17.87 0.42
N PRO A 62 -25.42 17.77 0.66
CA PRO A 62 -26.40 18.41 -0.20
C PRO A 62 -26.16 19.92 -0.23
N SER A 63 -26.46 20.51 -1.38
CA SER A 63 -26.44 21.96 -1.54
C SER A 63 -27.56 22.60 -0.69
N MET A 64 -27.43 23.90 -0.38
CA MET A 64 -28.46 24.60 0.40
C MET A 64 -29.83 24.58 -0.28
N GLU A 65 -29.86 24.53 -1.61
CA GLU A 65 -31.09 24.43 -2.41
C GLU A 65 -31.78 23.07 -2.21
N GLU A 66 -31.02 21.96 -2.24
CA GLU A 66 -31.56 20.60 -2.01
C GLU A 66 -32.02 20.37 -0.55
N ILE A 67 -31.46 21.09 0.43
CA ILE A 67 -31.88 21.01 1.84
C ILE A 67 -33.25 21.68 2.04
N LEU A 68 -33.53 22.73 1.26
CA LEU A 68 -34.76 23.51 1.33
C LEU A 68 -35.88 22.93 0.47
N GLU A 69 -35.55 22.00 -0.44
CA GLU A 69 -36.53 21.28 -1.22
C GLU A 69 -37.25 20.27 -0.33
N GLU A 70 -38.59 20.35 -0.31
CA GLU A 70 -39.40 19.40 0.46
C GLU A 70 -39.19 18.00 -0.12
N PRO A 71 -38.85 17.02 0.71
CA PRO A 71 -38.60 15.69 0.23
C PRO A 71 -39.87 15.10 -0.39
N GLU A 72 -39.71 14.42 -1.53
CA GLU A 72 -40.83 13.88 -2.32
C GLU A 72 -41.78 12.99 -1.51
N PHE A 73 -41.29 12.33 -0.45
CA PHE A 73 -42.09 11.51 0.46
C PHE A 73 -43.11 12.29 1.30
N LEU A 74 -42.92 13.60 1.53
CA LEU A 74 -43.91 14.47 2.21
C LEU A 74 -44.94 15.04 1.23
N ARG A 75 -44.56 15.17 -0.05
CA ARG A 75 -45.42 15.74 -1.09
C ARG A 75 -46.56 14.78 -1.50
N GLU A 76 -46.35 13.47 -1.38
CA GLU A 76 -47.39 12.48 -1.66
C GLU A 76 -48.51 12.48 -0.59
N GLU A 77 -48.18 12.71 0.69
CA GLU A 77 -49.16 12.72 1.80
C GLU A 77 -50.10 13.94 1.79
N GLU A 78 -49.71 15.05 1.14
CA GLU A 78 -50.54 16.26 1.05
C GLU A 78 -51.50 16.25 -0.17
N SER A 79 -51.40 15.21 -1.01
CA SER A 79 -52.17 15.09 -2.26
C SER A 79 -53.39 14.15 -2.19
N ASP A 80 -53.72 13.63 -1.00
CA ASP A 80 -54.87 12.73 -0.73
C ASP A 80 -55.91 13.36 0.22
#